data_AF-A0A7L4CS44-F1
#
_entry.id   AF-A0A7L4CS44-F1
#
_cell.length_a   1.000
_cell.length_b   1.000
_cell.length_c   1.000
_cell.angle_alpha   90.00
_cell.angle_beta   90.00
_cell.angle_gamma   90.00
#
_symmetry.space_group_name_H-M   'P 1'
#
loop_
_entity.id
_entity.type
_entity.pdbx_description
1 polymer ?
#
loop_
_entity_poly.entity_id
_entity_poly.type
_entity_poly.pdbx_seq_one_letter_code
_entity_poly.pdbx_strand_id
1 'polypeptide(L)'
;AHVAVPLPAQEPQSPEASQFRLLAGRIPEVPFGLSTSPAVRSRYGVAANTVTLFRRIDNERRDLDMNSEDVDAEKMTRFIRMNELRLVTEYNPVTAVGVMQSSLQLNLLLITDKLSPKHPERMRRYRAAAELFKGKILFILVDINLKSNERVVSFFKLKKSQLPALAIFHVPDEEQDVLTLDEVSVKRVQDFCNRFLQ
;
A
#
# COMPACT_ATOMS: atom_id res chain seq x y z
N ALA A 1 -8.25 -1.32 -4.85
CA ALA A 1 -8.95 -2.29 -5.72
C ALA A 1 -7.87 -3.01 -6.50
N HIS A 2 -7.36 -4.03 -5.86
CA HIS A 2 -6.38 -4.93 -6.42
C HIS A 2 -7.16 -6.04 -7.07
N VAL A 3 -6.78 -6.49 -8.25
CA VAL A 3 -7.35 -7.70 -8.83
C VAL A 3 -6.27 -8.75 -8.64
N ALA A 4 -6.60 -9.83 -7.96
CA ALA A 4 -5.84 -11.06 -8.06
C ALA A 4 -6.50 -11.92 -9.14
N VAL A 5 -5.76 -12.36 -10.17
CA VAL A 5 -6.27 -13.27 -11.21
C VAL A 5 -5.40 -14.53 -11.23
N PRO A 6 -5.88 -15.68 -10.73
CA PRO A 6 -5.28 -16.97 -11.04
C PRO A 6 -5.68 -17.36 -12.43
N LEU A 7 -4.71 -17.87 -13.19
CA LEU A 7 -4.93 -18.52 -14.47
C LEU A 7 -4.58 -20.00 -14.37
N PRO A 8 -5.42 -20.82 -13.69
CA PRO A 8 -5.18 -22.24 -13.65
C PRO A 8 -5.35 -22.82 -15.06
N ALA A 9 -4.48 -23.77 -15.40
CA ALA A 9 -4.39 -24.29 -16.75
C ALA A 9 -5.63 -25.10 -17.17
N GLN A 10 -6.35 -25.75 -16.23
CA GLN A 10 -7.31 -26.78 -16.64
C GLN A 10 -8.70 -26.73 -16.00
N GLU A 11 -8.95 -26.47 -14.70
CA GLU A 11 -10.34 -26.54 -14.20
C GLU A 11 -10.70 -25.61 -13.01
N PRO A 12 -11.94 -25.07 -12.95
CA PRO A 12 -12.43 -24.29 -11.81
C PRO A 12 -12.43 -25.05 -10.46
N GLN A 13 -12.36 -26.38 -10.50
CA GLN A 13 -12.39 -27.25 -9.30
C GLN A 13 -11.00 -27.73 -8.87
N SER A 14 -9.91 -27.22 -9.45
CA SER A 14 -8.56 -27.66 -9.09
C SER A 14 -8.21 -27.32 -7.62
N PRO A 15 -7.20 -28.00 -7.04
CA PRO A 15 -6.66 -27.66 -5.72
C PRO A 15 -6.25 -26.19 -5.62
N GLU A 16 -5.60 -25.65 -6.65
CA GLU A 16 -5.12 -24.26 -6.72
C GLU A 16 -6.30 -23.27 -6.71
N ALA A 17 -7.34 -23.55 -7.52
CA ALA A 17 -8.54 -22.75 -7.54
C ALA A 17 -9.27 -22.75 -6.18
N SER A 18 -9.21 -23.87 -5.45
CA SER A 18 -9.78 -23.99 -4.10
C SER A 18 -8.98 -23.21 -3.07
N GLN A 19 -7.64 -23.29 -3.09
CA GLN A 19 -6.78 -22.44 -2.25
C GLN A 19 -7.00 -20.95 -2.52
N PHE A 20 -7.20 -20.56 -3.79
CA PHE A 20 -7.51 -19.17 -4.13
C PHE A 20 -8.87 -18.70 -3.61
N ARG A 21 -9.91 -19.54 -3.64
CA ARG A 21 -11.20 -19.20 -3.02
C ARG A 21 -11.07 -19.01 -1.51
N LEU A 22 -10.27 -19.86 -0.84
CA LEU A 22 -9.98 -19.70 0.59
C LEU A 22 -9.26 -18.39 0.88
N LEU A 23 -8.28 -18.02 0.06
CA LEU A 23 -7.62 -16.71 0.11
C LEU A 23 -8.63 -15.56 0.01
N ALA A 24 -9.51 -15.59 -1.00
CA ALA A 24 -10.50 -14.52 -1.20
C ALA A 24 -11.42 -14.36 0.02
N GLY A 25 -11.80 -15.46 0.67
CA GLY A 25 -12.57 -15.44 1.91
C GLY A 25 -11.80 -14.87 3.12
N ARG A 26 -10.47 -14.93 3.13
CA ARG A 26 -9.64 -14.41 4.24
C ARG A 26 -9.46 -12.89 4.20
N ILE A 27 -9.60 -12.25 3.04
CA ILE A 27 -9.35 -10.82 2.84
C ILE A 27 -10.46 -10.14 2.02
N PRO A 28 -11.70 -10.11 2.54
CA PRO A 28 -12.90 -9.76 1.78
C PRO A 28 -12.93 -8.30 1.28
N GLU A 29 -12.09 -7.43 1.82
CA GLU A 29 -11.97 -6.04 1.36
C GLU A 29 -11.17 -5.89 0.05
N VAL A 30 -10.48 -6.94 -0.38
CA VAL A 30 -9.73 -6.99 -1.64
C VAL A 30 -10.61 -7.62 -2.71
N PRO A 31 -10.83 -6.99 -3.88
CA PRO A 31 -11.57 -7.62 -4.96
C PRO A 31 -10.76 -8.75 -5.62
N PHE A 32 -11.40 -9.87 -5.92
CA PHE A 32 -10.76 -11.02 -6.58
C PHE A 32 -11.41 -11.31 -7.92
N GLY A 33 -10.60 -11.73 -8.89
CA GLY A 33 -11.06 -12.27 -10.16
C GLY A 33 -10.48 -13.67 -10.37
N LEU A 34 -11.18 -14.54 -11.10
CA LEU A 34 -10.63 -15.83 -11.52
C LEU A 34 -10.84 -15.94 -13.02
N SER A 35 -9.81 -16.33 -13.77
CA SER A 35 -9.93 -16.50 -15.21
C SER A 35 -9.09 -17.66 -15.68
N THR A 36 -9.67 -18.60 -16.41
CA THR A 36 -8.92 -19.71 -17.06
C THR A 36 -8.55 -19.38 -18.50
N SER A 37 -8.94 -18.21 -19.01
CA SER A 37 -8.83 -17.86 -20.43
C SER A 37 -7.36 -17.68 -20.87
N PRO A 38 -6.90 -18.41 -21.90
CA PRO A 38 -5.59 -18.17 -22.50
C PRO A 38 -5.40 -16.72 -23.00
N ALA A 39 -6.47 -16.09 -23.46
CA ALA A 39 -6.43 -14.70 -23.92
C ALA A 39 -6.09 -13.72 -22.79
N VAL A 40 -6.57 -13.98 -21.56
CA VAL A 40 -6.23 -13.18 -20.38
C VAL A 40 -4.77 -13.39 -19.99
N ARG A 41 -4.26 -14.64 -20.02
CA ARG A 41 -2.83 -14.93 -19.79
C ARG A 41 -1.95 -14.17 -20.77
N SER A 42 -2.25 -14.28 -22.06
CA SER A 42 -1.49 -13.63 -23.12
C SER A 42 -1.53 -12.11 -22.99
N ARG A 43 -2.71 -11.51 -22.74
CA ARG A 43 -2.87 -10.05 -22.57
C ARG A 43 -1.97 -9.48 -21.48
N TYR A 44 -1.82 -10.20 -20.37
CA TYR A 44 -1.00 -9.74 -19.25
C TYR A 44 0.41 -10.35 -19.24
N GLY A 45 0.76 -11.27 -20.15
CA GLY A 45 2.07 -11.91 -20.15
C GLY A 45 2.36 -12.65 -18.84
N VAL A 46 1.37 -13.37 -18.31
CA VAL A 46 1.47 -14.12 -17.05
C VAL A 46 1.46 -15.62 -17.32
N ALA A 47 2.25 -16.37 -16.55
CA ALA A 47 2.31 -17.81 -16.63
C ALA A 47 1.01 -18.47 -16.13
N ALA A 48 0.88 -19.78 -16.38
CA ALA A 48 -0.17 -20.56 -15.71
C ALA A 48 0.10 -20.62 -14.20
N ASN A 49 -0.98 -20.76 -13.41
CA ASN A 49 -0.91 -20.90 -11.95
C ASN A 49 -0.14 -19.73 -11.29
N THR A 50 -0.47 -18.49 -11.65
CA THR A 50 0.12 -17.29 -11.05
C THR A 50 -0.95 -16.48 -10.34
N VAL A 51 -0.69 -16.01 -9.10
CA VAL A 51 -1.50 -14.96 -8.46
C VAL A 51 -0.89 -13.61 -8.81
N THR A 52 -1.60 -12.82 -9.60
CA THR A 52 -1.15 -11.48 -10.01
C THR A 52 -1.88 -10.39 -9.25
N LEU A 53 -1.20 -9.59 -8.43
CA LEU A 53 -1.71 -8.40 -7.76
C LEU A 53 -1.50 -7.14 -8.61
N PHE A 54 -2.58 -6.52 -9.08
CA PHE A 54 -2.52 -5.20 -9.74
C PHE A 54 -2.69 -4.05 -8.73
N ARG A 55 -1.76 -3.10 -8.72
CA ARG A 55 -1.77 -1.91 -7.85
C ARG A 55 -2.16 -0.68 -8.66
N ARG A 56 -3.28 -0.05 -8.29
CA ARG A 56 -3.76 1.19 -8.94
C ARG A 56 -3.10 2.46 -8.42
N ILE A 57 -2.36 2.37 -7.32
CA ILE A 57 -1.75 3.54 -6.64
C ILE A 57 -0.52 4.00 -7.40
N ASP A 58 0.27 3.06 -7.89
CA ASP A 58 1.53 3.26 -8.61
C ASP A 58 1.52 2.60 -10.00
N ASN A 59 0.37 2.06 -10.42
CA ASN A 59 0.16 1.35 -11.68
C ASN A 59 1.07 0.13 -11.87
N GLU A 60 1.51 -0.48 -10.77
CA GLU A 60 2.40 -1.64 -10.81
C GLU A 60 1.68 -2.99 -10.70
N ARG A 61 2.45 -4.05 -10.95
CA ARG A 61 2.03 -5.44 -10.83
C ARG A 61 3.01 -6.22 -9.96
N ARG A 62 2.49 -7.18 -9.19
CA ARG A 62 3.29 -8.18 -8.48
C ARG A 62 2.72 -9.56 -8.78
N ASP A 63 3.58 -10.51 -9.08
CA ASP A 63 3.19 -11.88 -9.42
C ASP A 63 3.75 -12.85 -8.37
N LEU A 64 2.95 -13.85 -8.01
CA LEU A 64 3.36 -14.99 -7.21
C LEU A 64 3.14 -16.26 -8.03
N ASP A 65 4.22 -16.99 -8.30
CA ASP A 65 4.17 -18.30 -8.92
C ASP A 65 3.62 -19.32 -7.92
N MET A 66 2.55 -20.04 -8.31
CA MET A 66 1.93 -21.09 -7.49
C MET A 66 2.41 -22.49 -7.85
N ASN A 67 3.32 -22.65 -8.82
CA ASN A 67 3.83 -23.97 -9.19
C ASN A 67 4.80 -24.57 -8.16
N SER A 68 5.18 -23.81 -7.14
CA SER A 68 5.95 -24.35 -6.02
C SER A 68 5.05 -25.14 -5.07
N GLU A 69 5.53 -26.32 -4.63
CA GLU A 69 4.77 -27.27 -3.79
C GLU A 69 4.33 -26.68 -2.44
N ASP A 70 4.85 -25.53 -2.05
CA ASP A 70 4.69 -24.92 -0.76
C ASP A 70 3.69 -23.75 -0.75
N VAL A 71 3.08 -23.38 -1.88
CA VAL A 71 2.17 -22.22 -1.99
C VAL A 71 0.74 -22.58 -1.63
N ASP A 72 0.32 -22.17 -0.44
CA ASP A 72 -1.04 -22.33 0.08
C ASP A 72 -1.79 -20.99 0.22
N ALA A 73 -3.05 -21.04 0.67
CA ALA A 73 -3.85 -19.86 0.94
C ALA A 73 -3.22 -18.90 1.98
N GLU A 74 -2.34 -19.39 2.86
CA GLU A 74 -1.68 -18.52 3.84
C GLU A 74 -0.56 -17.71 3.20
N LYS A 75 0.30 -18.35 2.40
CA LYS A 75 1.35 -17.66 1.64
C LYS A 75 0.77 -16.68 0.64
N MET A 76 -0.31 -17.05 -0.04
CA MET A 76 -1.01 -16.11 -0.92
C MET A 76 -1.57 -14.90 -0.15
N THR A 77 -2.14 -15.11 1.04
CA THR A 77 -2.61 -13.99 1.88
C THR A 77 -1.45 -13.09 2.27
N ARG A 78 -0.34 -13.66 2.75
CA ARG A 78 0.86 -12.89 3.11
C ARG A 78 1.40 -12.10 1.92
N PHE A 79 1.50 -12.73 0.75
CA PHE A 79 1.92 -12.06 -0.48
C PHE A 79 1.06 -10.84 -0.80
N ILE A 80 -0.28 -10.97 -0.77
CA ILE A 80 -1.17 -9.83 -1.02
C ILE A 80 -1.01 -8.75 0.05
N ARG A 81 -0.97 -9.13 1.34
CA ARG A 81 -0.82 -8.17 2.45
C ARG A 81 0.50 -7.40 2.44
N MET A 82 1.58 -8.06 2.04
CA MET A 82 2.90 -7.43 1.96
C MET A 82 3.02 -6.49 0.77
N ASN A 83 2.32 -6.76 -0.32
CA ASN A 83 2.43 -6.02 -1.57
C ASN A 83 1.28 -5.02 -1.80
N GLU A 84 0.21 -5.06 -1.01
CA GLU A 84 -0.91 -4.14 -1.21
C GLU A 84 -0.51 -2.68 -0.92
N LEU A 85 -0.82 -1.79 -1.87
CA LEU A 85 -0.84 -0.35 -1.63
C LEU A 85 -2.27 0.18 -1.68
N ARG A 86 -2.66 0.92 -0.65
CA ARG A 86 -3.93 1.63 -0.53
C ARG A 86 -3.71 3.12 -0.79
N LEU A 87 -4.80 3.88 -0.98
CA LEU A 87 -4.74 5.33 -1.17
C LEU A 87 -3.96 6.01 -0.03
N VAL A 88 -4.20 5.57 1.20
CA VAL A 88 -3.32 5.84 2.34
C VAL A 88 -2.94 4.50 2.92
N THR A 89 -1.65 4.16 2.88
CA THR A 89 -1.12 2.88 3.39
C THR A 89 -0.56 3.11 4.78
N GLU A 90 -1.01 2.35 5.76
CA GLU A 90 -0.40 2.38 7.09
C GLU A 90 0.94 1.66 7.06
N TYR A 91 1.97 2.30 7.60
CA TYR A 91 3.31 1.74 7.69
C TYR A 91 3.46 0.86 8.94
N ASN A 92 3.72 -0.42 8.69
CA ASN A 92 3.98 -1.43 9.69
C ASN A 92 4.88 -2.53 9.08
N PRO A 93 5.38 -3.50 9.87
CA PRO A 93 6.29 -4.54 9.36
C PRO A 93 5.75 -5.37 8.18
N VAL A 94 4.42 -5.49 8.04
CA VAL A 94 3.80 -6.24 6.93
C VAL A 94 3.79 -5.40 5.66
N THR A 95 3.31 -4.16 5.74
CA THR A 95 3.12 -3.27 4.57
C THR A 95 4.41 -2.57 4.13
N ALA A 96 5.46 -2.58 4.97
CA ALA A 96 6.74 -1.96 4.67
C ALA A 96 7.34 -2.45 3.34
N VAL A 97 7.18 -3.74 3.02
CA VAL A 97 7.64 -4.33 1.76
C VAL A 97 7.00 -3.62 0.56
N GLY A 98 5.67 -3.53 0.53
CA GLY A 98 4.93 -2.91 -0.56
C GLY A 98 5.24 -1.41 -0.71
N VAL A 99 5.41 -0.71 0.41
CA VAL A 99 5.82 0.71 0.44
C VAL A 99 7.22 0.89 -0.15
N MET A 100 8.20 0.09 0.28
CA MET A 100 9.58 0.18 -0.22
C MET A 100 9.70 -0.24 -1.69
N GLN A 101 8.82 -1.11 -2.16
CA GLN A 101 8.76 -1.57 -3.55
C GLN A 101 7.81 -0.72 -4.42
N SER A 102 7.34 0.43 -3.96
CA SER A 102 6.56 1.36 -4.78
C SER A 102 7.45 1.97 -5.86
N SER A 103 6.92 2.18 -7.08
CA SER A 103 7.61 2.94 -8.12
C SER A 103 7.48 4.45 -7.95
N LEU A 104 6.57 4.91 -7.10
CA LEU A 104 6.47 6.33 -6.74
C LEU A 104 7.69 6.75 -5.94
N GLN A 105 8.37 7.79 -6.42
CA GLN A 105 9.60 8.32 -5.83
C GLN A 105 9.36 9.29 -4.68
N LEU A 106 8.13 9.78 -4.54
CA LEU A 106 7.75 10.74 -3.50
C LEU A 106 6.82 10.09 -2.49
N ASN A 107 7.20 10.19 -1.23
CA ASN A 107 6.41 9.72 -0.10
C ASN A 107 5.97 10.92 0.74
N LEU A 108 4.69 10.98 1.05
CA LEU A 108 4.18 11.88 2.08
C LEU A 108 3.71 11.03 3.26
N LEU A 109 4.27 11.28 4.44
CA LEU A 109 3.96 10.58 5.68
C LEU A 109 3.15 11.50 6.59
N LEU A 110 2.02 10.99 7.10
CA LEU A 110 1.34 11.54 8.26
C LEU A 110 1.79 10.78 9.51
N ILE A 111 2.60 11.42 10.35
CA ILE A 111 3.11 10.85 11.59
C ILE A 111 2.21 11.33 12.72
N THR A 112 1.52 10.41 13.38
CA THR A 112 0.45 10.76 14.31
C THR A 112 0.18 9.68 15.36
N ASP A 113 -0.43 10.09 16.46
CA ASP A 113 -1.13 9.18 17.38
C ASP A 113 -2.48 8.76 16.79
N LYS A 114 -2.66 7.45 16.54
CA LYS A 114 -3.94 6.87 16.08
C LYS A 114 -5.01 6.80 17.17
N LEU A 115 -4.61 6.78 18.45
CA LEU A 115 -5.52 6.73 19.60
C LEU A 115 -6.12 8.09 19.93
N SER A 116 -5.59 9.17 19.34
CA SER A 116 -6.13 10.53 19.49
C SER A 116 -7.59 10.62 19.01
N PRO A 117 -8.50 11.29 19.74
CA PRO A 117 -9.89 11.46 19.32
C PRO A 117 -10.03 12.28 18.04
N LYS A 118 -9.00 13.07 17.68
CA LYS A 118 -8.95 13.84 16.42
C LYS A 118 -8.54 12.98 15.21
N HIS A 119 -8.09 11.74 15.42
CA HIS A 119 -7.57 10.87 14.36
C HIS A 119 -8.58 10.61 13.22
N PRO A 120 -9.87 10.31 13.47
CA PRO A 120 -10.82 10.04 12.39
C PRO A 120 -10.98 11.20 11.40
N GLU A 121 -11.18 12.43 11.90
CA GLU A 121 -11.32 13.62 11.04
C GLU A 121 -10.00 13.98 10.34
N ARG A 122 -8.87 13.82 11.05
CA ARG A 122 -7.53 13.99 10.46
C ARG A 122 -7.33 13.07 9.27
N MET A 123 -7.68 11.78 9.42
CA MET A 123 -7.57 10.79 8.35
C MET A 123 -8.54 11.05 7.20
N ARG A 124 -9.75 11.55 7.48
CA ARG A 124 -10.70 11.96 6.42
C ARG A 124 -10.09 13.04 5.53
N ARG A 125 -9.53 14.10 6.14
CA ARG A 125 -8.90 15.21 5.40
C ARG A 125 -7.63 14.78 4.69
N TYR A 126 -6.81 13.93 5.33
CA TYR A 126 -5.60 13.39 4.72
C TYR A 126 -5.90 12.52 3.49
N ARG A 127 -6.92 11.65 3.55
CA ARG A 127 -7.39 10.87 2.40
C ARG A 127 -7.94 11.75 1.28
N ALA A 128 -8.68 12.81 1.62
CA ALA A 128 -9.17 13.76 0.61
C ALA A 128 -8.01 14.46 -0.13
N ALA A 129 -6.92 14.78 0.57
CA ALA A 129 -5.71 15.29 -0.07
C ALA A 129 -5.01 14.23 -0.93
N ALA A 130 -4.94 12.97 -0.47
CA ALA A 130 -4.31 11.87 -1.19
C ALA A 130 -4.89 11.67 -2.60
N GLU A 131 -6.20 11.84 -2.78
CA GLU A 131 -6.85 11.71 -4.10
C GLU A 131 -6.29 12.71 -5.13
N LEU A 132 -5.83 13.89 -4.71
CA LEU A 132 -5.27 14.92 -5.59
C LEU A 132 -3.90 14.54 -6.15
N PHE A 133 -3.18 13.64 -5.47
CA PHE A 133 -1.80 13.25 -5.78
C PHE A 133 -1.66 11.78 -6.18
N LYS A 134 -2.78 11.12 -6.48
CA LYS A 134 -2.80 9.71 -6.89
C LYS A 134 -1.90 9.47 -8.10
N GLY A 135 -1.06 8.44 -8.03
CA GLY A 135 -0.07 8.12 -9.07
C GLY A 135 1.14 9.06 -9.11
N LYS A 136 1.26 9.99 -8.15
CA LYS A 136 2.40 10.94 -8.07
C LYS A 136 3.12 10.85 -6.74
N ILE A 137 2.36 10.83 -5.64
CA ILE A 137 2.90 10.77 -4.27
C ILE A 137 2.24 9.61 -3.54
N LEU A 138 3.05 8.78 -2.88
CA LEU A 138 2.57 7.71 -2.01
C LEU A 138 2.23 8.29 -0.64
N PHE A 139 0.97 8.17 -0.23
CA PHE A 139 0.51 8.66 1.07
C PHE A 139 0.59 7.54 2.12
N ILE A 140 1.27 7.83 3.22
CA ILE A 140 1.63 6.85 4.24
C ILE A 140 1.16 7.35 5.62
N LEU A 141 0.52 6.48 6.39
CA LEU A 141 0.20 6.74 7.80
C LEU A 141 1.25 6.06 8.68
N VAL A 142 1.87 6.82 9.59
CA VAL A 142 2.80 6.29 10.58
C VAL A 142 2.20 6.48 11.97
N ASP A 143 1.81 5.37 12.61
CA ASP A 143 1.34 5.37 13.99
C ASP A 143 2.50 5.35 14.98
N ILE A 144 2.53 6.32 15.89
CA ILE A 144 3.56 6.39 16.93
C ILE A 144 3.35 5.41 18.08
N ASN A 145 2.18 4.77 18.17
CA ASN A 145 1.93 3.74 19.16
C ASN A 145 2.57 2.40 18.78
N LEU A 146 3.00 2.25 17.52
CA LEU A 146 3.78 1.10 17.07
C LEU A 146 5.26 1.33 17.32
N LYS A 147 5.86 0.53 18.22
CA LYS A 147 7.30 0.63 18.56
C LYS A 147 8.22 0.52 17.33
N SER A 148 7.84 -0.26 16.32
CA SER A 148 8.58 -0.37 15.06
C SER A 148 8.75 0.96 14.32
N ASN A 149 7.90 1.94 14.60
CA ASN A 149 7.89 3.24 13.92
C ASN A 149 8.74 4.31 14.64
N GLU A 150 9.32 4.02 15.81
CA GLU A 150 10.20 4.96 16.53
C GLU A 150 11.39 5.42 15.67
N ARG A 151 11.92 4.52 14.84
CA ARG A 151 13.02 4.83 13.90
C ARG A 151 12.58 5.83 12.83
N VAL A 152 11.35 5.74 12.35
CA VAL A 152 10.79 6.69 11.35
C VAL A 152 10.66 8.08 11.97
N VAL A 153 10.13 8.17 13.18
CA VAL A 153 10.01 9.46 13.90
C VAL A 153 11.39 10.10 14.11
N SER A 154 12.39 9.28 14.46
CA SER A 154 13.78 9.73 14.66
C SER A 154 14.46 10.16 13.37
N PHE A 155 14.21 9.45 12.26
CA PHE A 155 14.74 9.77 10.93
C PHE A 155 14.35 11.20 10.50
N PHE A 156 13.08 11.56 10.68
CA PHE A 156 12.56 12.91 10.42
C PHE A 156 12.86 13.92 11.55
N LYS A 157 13.69 13.56 12.54
CA LYS A 157 14.12 14.40 13.66
C LYS A 157 12.95 15.00 14.47
N LEU A 158 11.82 14.29 14.50
CA LEU A 158 10.62 14.71 15.21
C LEU A 158 10.60 14.22 16.66
N LYS A 159 9.99 15.01 17.54
CA LYS A 159 9.65 14.61 18.91
C LYS A 159 8.16 14.32 19.02
N LYS A 160 7.76 13.46 19.97
CA LYS A 160 6.33 13.17 20.22
C LYS A 160 5.48 14.43 20.49
N SER A 161 6.06 15.45 21.12
CA SER A 161 5.40 16.74 21.38
C SER A 161 5.14 17.59 20.14
N GLN A 162 5.75 17.26 19.00
CA GLN A 162 5.58 17.98 17.72
C GLN A 162 4.54 17.32 16.81
N LEU A 163 3.87 16.26 17.28
CA LEU A 163 2.92 15.49 16.50
C LEU A 163 1.49 16.01 16.70
N PRO A 164 0.63 15.96 15.65
CA PRO A 164 0.88 15.33 14.35
C PRO A 164 1.80 16.17 13.45
N ALA A 165 2.52 15.48 12.56
CA ALA A 165 3.40 16.09 11.58
C ALA A 165 3.22 15.47 10.19
N LEU A 166 3.45 16.26 9.15
CA LEU A 166 3.67 15.79 7.80
C LEU A 166 5.17 15.75 7.54
N ALA A 167 5.63 14.69 6.91
CA ALA A 167 6.99 14.59 6.39
C ALA A 167 6.92 14.18 4.93
N ILE A 168 7.58 14.92 4.05
CA ILE A 168 7.73 14.55 2.65
C ILE A 168 9.17 14.08 2.42
N PHE A 169 9.32 13.04 1.61
CA PHE A 169 10.59 12.39 1.35
C PHE A 169 10.68 11.99 -0.12
N HIS A 170 11.75 12.43 -0.78
CA HIS A 170 12.11 12.00 -2.12
C HIS A 170 13.13 10.85 -2.03
N VAL A 171 12.74 9.69 -2.54
CA VAL A 171 13.49 8.43 -2.41
C VAL A 171 14.87 8.47 -3.12
N PRO A 172 15.01 9.01 -4.33
CA PRO A 172 16.28 8.95 -5.08
C PRO A 172 17.46 9.70 -4.47
N ASP A 173 17.22 10.88 -3.88
CA ASP A 173 18.27 11.77 -3.34
C ASP A 173 18.15 12.02 -1.83
N GLU A 174 17.18 11.35 -1.19
CA GLU A 174 16.89 11.45 0.23
C GLU A 174 16.49 12.86 0.70
N GLU A 175 16.08 13.75 -0.21
CA GLU A 175 15.58 15.08 0.14
C GLU A 175 14.31 14.95 0.98
N GLN A 176 14.20 15.75 2.03
CA GLN A 176 13.07 15.71 2.95
C GLN A 176 12.74 17.08 3.52
N ASP A 177 11.45 17.29 3.78
CA ASP A 177 10.95 18.43 4.55
C ASP A 177 9.90 17.95 5.56
N VAL A 178 9.72 18.72 6.63
CA VAL A 178 8.82 18.42 7.73
C VAL A 178 7.97 19.63 8.07
N LEU A 179 6.66 19.40 8.16
CA LEU A 179 5.69 20.39 8.61
C LEU A 179 5.00 19.88 9.86
N THR A 180 5.16 20.59 10.98
CA THR A 180 4.34 20.40 12.18
C THR A 180 3.02 21.16 12.04
N LEU A 181 1.93 20.60 12.55
CA LEU A 181 0.61 21.19 12.36
C LEU A 181 -0.34 20.79 13.49
N ASP A 182 -1.14 21.75 13.97
CA ASP A 182 -2.19 21.45 14.95
C ASP A 182 -3.32 20.62 14.33
N GLU A 183 -3.64 20.92 13.08
CA GLU A 183 -4.70 20.27 12.30
C GLU A 183 -4.32 20.07 10.85
N VAL A 184 -4.67 18.89 10.32
CA VAL A 184 -4.59 18.57 8.89
C VAL A 184 -5.75 19.24 8.18
N SER A 185 -5.47 19.89 7.05
CA SER A 185 -6.46 20.32 6.06
C SER A 185 -5.95 19.98 4.65
N VAL A 186 -6.88 19.81 3.71
CA VAL A 186 -6.51 19.47 2.31
C VAL A 186 -5.60 20.54 1.72
N LYS A 187 -5.94 21.82 1.92
CA LYS A 187 -5.14 22.96 1.45
C LYS A 187 -3.73 22.93 2.04
N ARG A 188 -3.55 22.70 3.34
CA ARG A 188 -2.23 22.65 3.97
C ARG A 188 -1.36 21.52 3.42
N VAL A 189 -1.96 20.34 3.21
CA VAL A 189 -1.24 19.21 2.60
C VAL A 189 -0.82 19.57 1.18
N GLN A 190 -1.72 20.15 0.38
CA GLN A 190 -1.45 20.54 -0.99
C GLN A 190 -0.35 21.61 -1.07
N ASP A 191 -0.44 22.67 -0.26
CA ASP A 191 0.55 23.75 -0.20
C ASP A 191 1.93 23.20 0.20
N PHE A 192 1.97 22.26 1.15
CA PHE A 192 3.20 21.60 1.56
C PHE A 192 3.83 20.77 0.45
N CYS A 193 3.05 19.88 -0.20
CA CYS A 193 3.54 19.10 -1.32
C CYS A 193 3.99 19.97 -2.49
N ASN A 194 3.21 20.98 -2.88
CA ASN A 194 3.54 21.83 -4.03
C ASN A 194 4.83 22.62 -3.82
N ARG A 195 5.08 23.09 -2.59
CA ARG A 195 6.32 23.81 -2.26
C ARG A 195 7.56 22.91 -2.35
N PHE A 196 7.43 21.64 -1.99
CA PHE A 196 8.53 20.68 -2.09
C PHE A 196 8.82 20.26 -3.55
N LEU A 197 7.84 20.38 -4.44
CA LEU A 197 7.97 20.03 -5.86
C LEU A 197 8.50 21.17 -6.74
N GLN A 198 8.75 22.35 -6.17
CA GLN A 198 9.29 23.52 -6.87
C GLN A 198 10.82 23.49 -6.88
#